data_AF-A0A946TUN9-F1
#
_entry.id   AF-A0A946TUN9-F1
#
_cell.length_a   1.000
_cell.length_b   1.000
_cell.length_c   1.000
_cell.angle_alpha   90.00
_cell.angle_beta   90.00
_cell.angle_gamma   90.00
#
_symmetry.space_group_name_H-M   'P 1'
#
loop_
_entity.id
_entity.type
_entity.pdbx_description
1 polymer ?
#
loop_
_entity_poly.entity_id
_entity_poly.type
_entity_poly.pdbx_seq_one_letter_code
_entity_poly.pdbx_strand_id
1 'polypeptide(L)'
;MPFLYLLIASLIFSVLQSSAKELPTSLKEIPTQDNLPNLFKFDNGNKVKDLKDWKERRKELVEPLMFYQYGSIPPRPDKVTPRLDKEKSHPSGIGKEQWVTLIIGSKRKLEMRLVIYEPNTPGPHPVIIEEEGSLGGSKNAERFMKKNYLFIEYARHDLDPDRKNTAGPAQKAYPENDWETLAVWAWGGMRVVDYLEGRIDVDMKK
;
A
#
# COMPACT_ATOMS: atom_id res chain seq x y z
N MET A 1 4.37 -69.17 -1.61
CA MET A 1 3.74 -68.74 -0.33
C MET A 1 4.86 -68.31 0.61
N PRO A 2 4.83 -67.17 1.31
CA PRO A 2 3.97 -65.97 1.20
C PRO A 2 4.80 -64.64 1.25
N PHE A 3 4.11 -63.52 1.51
CA PHE A 3 4.60 -62.16 1.83
C PHE A 3 4.80 -61.16 0.69
N LEU A 4 3.68 -60.64 0.20
CA LEU A 4 3.59 -59.28 -0.36
C LEU A 4 3.16 -58.34 0.78
N TYR A 5 4.08 -57.54 1.32
CA TYR A 5 3.76 -56.52 2.32
C TYR A 5 3.16 -55.28 1.61
N LEU A 6 1.93 -54.93 2.01
CA LEU A 6 1.33 -53.61 1.76
C LEU A 6 2.18 -52.54 2.44
N LEU A 7 2.52 -51.49 1.70
CA LEU A 7 3.07 -50.25 2.26
C LEU A 7 2.07 -49.13 1.98
N ILE A 8 1.16 -48.90 2.93
CA ILE A 8 0.28 -47.74 2.96
C ILE A 8 1.11 -46.59 3.52
N ALA A 9 1.57 -45.69 2.65
CA ALA A 9 2.18 -44.44 3.08
C ALA A 9 1.06 -43.50 3.56
N SER A 10 0.95 -43.28 4.87
CA SER A 10 0.12 -42.22 5.42
C SER A 10 0.84 -40.88 5.24
N LEU A 11 0.37 -40.08 4.28
CA LEU A 11 0.71 -38.66 4.22
C LEU A 11 -0.05 -37.94 5.34
N ILE A 12 0.62 -37.70 6.46
CA ILE A 12 0.15 -36.77 7.48
C ILE A 12 0.37 -35.36 6.91
N PHE A 13 -0.69 -34.78 6.33
CA PHE A 13 -0.75 -33.35 6.07
C PHE A 13 -0.90 -32.65 7.43
N SER A 14 0.21 -32.22 8.01
CA SER A 14 0.18 -31.26 9.13
C SER A 14 -0.26 -29.92 8.56
N VAL A 15 -1.56 -29.65 8.61
CA VAL A 15 -2.10 -28.30 8.44
C VAL A 15 -1.54 -27.48 9.59
N LEU A 16 -0.65 -26.53 9.28
CA LEU A 16 -0.30 -25.46 10.20
C LEU A 16 -1.58 -24.66 10.46
N GLN A 17 -2.31 -25.00 11.53
CA GLN A 17 -3.33 -24.12 12.08
C GLN A 17 -2.62 -22.85 12.53
N SER A 18 -2.73 -21.79 11.73
CA SER A 18 -2.41 -20.44 12.16
C SER A 18 -3.27 -20.14 13.39
N SER A 19 -2.66 -20.06 14.57
CA SER A 19 -3.34 -19.63 15.79
C SER A 19 -3.44 -18.11 15.85
N ALA A 20 -3.83 -17.47 14.75
CA ALA A 20 -4.32 -16.10 14.80
C ALA A 20 -5.61 -16.16 15.62
N LYS A 21 -5.50 -15.81 16.90
CA LYS A 21 -6.64 -15.69 17.78
C LYS A 21 -7.45 -14.54 17.20
N GLU A 22 -8.63 -14.82 16.65
CA GLU A 22 -9.49 -13.76 16.11
C GLU A 22 -9.66 -12.66 17.16
N LEU A 23 -9.44 -11.41 16.74
CA LEU A 23 -9.54 -10.27 17.64
C LEU A 23 -10.99 -10.11 18.12
N PRO A 24 -11.21 -9.72 19.40
CA PRO A 24 -12.56 -9.60 19.93
C PRO A 24 -13.42 -8.63 19.13
N THR A 25 -14.62 -9.06 18.72
CA THR A 25 -15.60 -8.21 18.04
C THR A 25 -16.58 -7.55 19.01
N SER A 26 -16.75 -8.13 20.20
CA SER A 26 -17.58 -7.60 21.26
C SER A 26 -16.80 -6.63 22.13
N LEU A 27 -17.32 -5.40 22.31
CA LEU A 27 -16.73 -4.42 23.23
C LEU A 27 -16.60 -4.94 24.67
N LYS A 28 -17.44 -5.92 25.08
CA LYS A 28 -17.39 -6.51 26.43
C LYS A 28 -16.20 -7.45 26.64
N GLU A 29 -15.62 -7.94 25.55
CA GLU A 29 -14.45 -8.84 25.55
C GLU A 29 -13.13 -8.07 25.47
N ILE A 30 -13.20 -6.77 25.17
CA ILE A 30 -12.03 -5.89 25.12
C ILE A 30 -11.76 -5.39 26.55
N PRO A 31 -10.55 -5.62 27.10
CA PRO A 31 -10.21 -5.16 28.44
C PRO A 31 -10.22 -3.62 28.51
N THR A 32 -10.78 -3.07 29.58
CA THR A 32 -10.73 -1.64 29.86
C THR A 32 -9.30 -1.18 30.07
N GLN A 33 -8.93 -0.05 29.46
CA GLN A 33 -7.61 0.54 29.62
C GLN A 33 -7.74 2.02 30.00
N ASP A 34 -7.21 2.38 31.17
CA ASP A 34 -7.31 3.74 31.70
C ASP A 34 -6.35 4.75 31.04
N ASN A 35 -5.35 4.23 30.33
CA ASN A 35 -4.27 5.02 29.71
C ASN A 35 -4.07 4.63 28.25
N LEU A 36 -3.22 5.36 27.53
CA LEU A 36 -2.81 4.96 26.18
C LEU A 36 -2.02 3.63 26.20
N PRO A 37 -2.11 2.80 25.14
CA PRO A 37 -1.33 1.57 25.04
C PRO A 37 0.17 1.86 25.16
N ASN A 38 0.88 1.04 25.93
CA ASN A 38 2.34 1.17 26.03
C ASN A 38 3.00 0.62 24.76
N LEU A 39 3.56 1.51 23.94
CA LEU A 39 4.23 1.15 22.69
C LEU A 39 5.49 0.31 22.89
N PHE A 40 6.11 0.36 24.06
CA PHE A 40 7.34 -0.38 24.39
C PHE A 40 7.08 -1.66 25.20
N LYS A 41 5.85 -2.17 25.14
CA LYS A 41 5.44 -3.43 25.78
C LYS A 41 4.61 -4.24 24.78
N PHE A 42 4.99 -5.50 24.59
CA PHE A 42 4.20 -6.48 23.84
C PHE A 42 2.95 -6.88 24.62
N ASP A 43 1.96 -7.43 23.93
CA ASP A 43 0.69 -7.86 24.53
C ASP A 43 0.88 -9.04 25.49
N ASN A 44 1.92 -9.86 25.29
CA ASN A 44 2.34 -10.90 26.23
C ASN A 44 3.04 -10.37 27.50
N GLY A 45 3.25 -9.06 27.60
CA GLY A 45 3.86 -8.39 28.75
C GLY A 45 5.35 -8.10 28.64
N ASN A 46 6.05 -8.68 27.66
CA ASN A 46 7.48 -8.47 27.45
C ASN A 46 7.79 -7.02 27.06
N LYS A 47 8.98 -6.53 27.42
CA LYS A 47 9.45 -5.20 27.03
C LYS A 47 10.05 -5.22 25.63
N VAL A 48 9.77 -4.18 24.84
CA VAL A 48 10.48 -3.86 23.60
C VAL A 48 11.76 -3.12 23.98
N LYS A 49 12.93 -3.69 23.66
CA LYS A 49 14.22 -3.17 24.13
C LYS A 49 15.08 -2.58 23.02
N ASP A 50 14.88 -3.02 21.78
CA ASP A 50 15.71 -2.64 20.65
C ASP A 50 14.93 -2.57 19.33
N LEU A 51 15.64 -2.28 18.24
CA LEU A 51 15.05 -2.17 16.90
C LEU A 51 14.53 -3.50 16.34
N LYS A 52 15.06 -4.64 16.80
CA LYS A 52 14.57 -5.96 16.38
C LYS A 52 13.22 -6.21 17.06
N ASP A 53 13.12 -5.94 18.36
CA ASP A 53 11.85 -6.02 19.09
C ASP A 53 10.82 -5.07 18.50
N TRP A 54 11.22 -3.83 18.15
CA TRP A 54 10.32 -2.86 17.53
C TRP A 54 9.73 -3.34 16.21
N LYS A 55 10.52 -4.04 15.37
CA LYS A 55 10.02 -4.61 14.11
C LYS A 55 8.90 -5.63 14.36
N GLU A 56 9.01 -6.44 15.41
CA GLU A 56 7.97 -7.40 15.77
C GLU A 56 6.77 -6.70 16.44
N ARG A 57 7.00 -5.75 17.35
CA ARG A 57 5.92 -4.97 17.96
C ARG A 57 5.12 -4.17 16.93
N ARG A 58 5.77 -3.66 15.88
CA ARG A 58 5.07 -2.98 14.77
C ARG A 58 4.09 -3.93 14.08
N LYS A 59 4.44 -5.21 13.88
CA LYS A 59 3.50 -6.19 13.28
C LYS A 59 2.30 -6.40 14.21
N GLU A 60 2.56 -6.59 15.50
CA GLU A 60 1.53 -6.75 16.53
C GLU A 60 0.60 -5.53 16.62
N LEU A 61 1.11 -4.31 16.45
CA LEU A 61 0.29 -3.09 16.43
C LEU A 61 -0.50 -2.88 15.13
N VAL A 62 0.00 -3.35 13.99
CA VAL A 62 -0.68 -3.22 12.70
C VAL A 62 -1.94 -4.07 12.68
N GLU A 63 -1.90 -5.29 13.21
CA GLU A 63 -3.04 -6.22 13.20
C GLU A 63 -4.35 -5.62 13.76
N PRO A 64 -4.41 -5.06 14.99
CA PRO A 64 -5.62 -4.43 15.50
C PRO A 64 -5.98 -3.14 14.77
N LEU A 65 -5.02 -2.38 14.23
CA LEU A 65 -5.34 -1.20 13.41
C LEU A 65 -6.05 -1.62 12.12
N MET A 66 -5.57 -2.68 11.45
CA MET A 66 -6.24 -3.20 10.27
C MET A 66 -7.62 -3.76 10.62
N PHE A 67 -7.73 -4.52 11.72
CA PHE A 67 -9.00 -5.14 12.10
C PHE A 67 -10.06 -4.14 12.57
N TYR A 68 -9.71 -3.20 13.44
CA TYR A 68 -10.69 -2.30 14.06
C TYR A 68 -10.91 -0.97 13.32
N GLN A 69 -9.95 -0.52 12.50
CA GLN A 69 -9.96 0.85 11.97
C GLN A 69 -9.92 0.94 10.45
N TYR A 70 -9.07 0.15 9.79
CA TYR A 70 -8.74 0.36 8.37
C TYR A 70 -9.29 -0.70 7.41
N GLY A 71 -9.57 -1.91 7.90
CA GLY A 71 -9.96 -3.07 7.12
C GLY A 71 -8.79 -3.74 6.39
N SER A 72 -8.95 -4.98 5.96
CA SER A 72 -7.93 -5.76 5.26
C SER A 72 -7.60 -5.20 3.88
N ILE A 73 -6.32 -4.93 3.64
CA ILE A 73 -5.83 -4.41 2.36
C ILE A 73 -5.44 -5.58 1.43
N PRO A 74 -5.73 -5.51 0.11
CA PRO A 74 -5.30 -6.52 -0.86
C PRO A 74 -3.76 -6.67 -0.93
N PRO A 75 -3.25 -7.84 -1.32
CA PRO A 75 -1.82 -8.03 -1.53
C PRO A 75 -1.29 -7.16 -2.68
N ARG A 76 0.04 -7.16 -2.85
CA ARG A 76 0.68 -6.58 -4.03
C ARG A 76 0.11 -7.24 -5.30
N PRO A 77 -0.33 -6.47 -6.30
CA PRO A 77 -0.84 -7.04 -7.56
C PRO A 77 0.29 -7.67 -8.37
N ASP A 78 -0.03 -8.69 -9.17
CA ASP A 78 0.96 -9.38 -10.01
C ASP A 78 1.66 -8.46 -11.02
N LYS A 79 0.95 -7.41 -11.47
CA LYS A 79 1.46 -6.47 -12.45
C LYS A 79 0.85 -5.08 -12.29
N VAL A 80 1.71 -4.07 -12.40
CA VAL A 80 1.33 -2.67 -12.59
C VAL A 80 1.91 -2.20 -13.91
N THR A 81 1.07 -1.87 -14.88
CA THR A 81 1.50 -1.50 -16.24
C THR A 81 1.26 0.00 -16.47
N PRO A 82 2.31 0.81 -16.69
CA PRO A 82 2.13 2.21 -17.00
C PRO A 82 1.71 2.42 -18.46
N ARG A 83 0.82 3.38 -18.69
CA ARG A 83 0.47 3.93 -20.00
C ARG A 83 0.74 5.43 -19.96
N LEU A 84 1.63 5.93 -20.80
CA LEU A 84 1.82 7.37 -20.98
C LEU A 84 0.65 7.91 -21.81
N ASP A 85 -0.13 8.81 -21.21
CA ASP A 85 -1.29 9.43 -21.86
C ASP A 85 -0.90 10.76 -22.53
N LYS A 86 -0.02 11.54 -21.89
CA LYS A 86 0.46 12.83 -22.42
C LYS A 86 1.79 13.23 -21.78
N GLU A 87 2.61 13.96 -22.54
CA GLU A 87 3.78 14.67 -22.02
C GLU A 87 3.78 16.13 -22.51
N LYS A 88 4.25 17.06 -21.68
CA LYS A 88 4.48 18.47 -22.07
C LYS A 88 5.59 19.09 -21.21
N SER A 89 6.23 20.15 -21.69
CA SER A 89 7.10 20.97 -20.83
C SER A 89 6.30 21.62 -19.71
N HIS A 90 6.88 21.70 -18.52
CA HIS A 90 6.27 22.40 -17.41
C HIS A 90 6.38 23.92 -17.62
N PRO A 91 5.37 24.74 -17.28
CA PRO A 91 5.40 26.20 -17.52
C PRO A 91 6.59 26.95 -16.90
N SER A 92 7.19 26.41 -15.84
CA SER A 92 8.40 27.00 -15.23
C SER A 92 9.68 26.83 -16.05
N GLY A 93 9.67 26.00 -17.11
CA GLY A 93 10.80 25.76 -18.01
C GLY A 93 11.92 24.86 -17.46
N ILE A 94 11.84 24.43 -16.20
CA ILE A 94 12.89 23.63 -15.52
C ILE A 94 12.62 22.12 -15.53
N GLY A 95 11.57 21.66 -16.23
CA GLY A 95 11.14 20.28 -16.22
C GLY A 95 9.99 20.00 -17.17
N LYS A 96 9.39 18.82 -17.05
CA LYS A 96 8.24 18.35 -17.83
C LYS A 96 7.17 17.72 -16.94
N GLU A 97 5.96 17.66 -17.46
CA GLU A 97 4.81 16.94 -16.88
C GLU A 97 4.51 15.71 -17.72
N GLN A 98 4.53 14.53 -17.11
CA GLN A 98 4.14 13.27 -17.72
C GLN A 98 2.84 12.78 -17.07
N TRP A 99 1.79 12.69 -17.86
CA TRP A 99 0.48 12.16 -17.45
C TRP A 99 0.46 10.68 -17.75
N VAL A 100 0.35 9.86 -16.70
CA VAL A 100 0.47 8.40 -16.79
C VAL A 100 -0.73 7.76 -16.13
N THR A 101 -1.31 6.75 -16.77
CA THR A 101 -2.27 5.85 -16.13
C THR A 101 -1.58 4.54 -15.75
N LEU A 102 -1.64 4.17 -14.47
CA LEU A 102 -1.26 2.84 -14.01
C LEU A 102 -2.44 1.89 -14.16
N ILE A 103 -2.26 0.85 -14.98
CA ILE A 103 -3.20 -0.27 -15.12
C ILE A 103 -2.76 -1.34 -14.11
N ILE A 104 -3.55 -1.51 -13.06
CA ILE A 104 -3.29 -2.41 -11.95
C ILE A 104 -3.99 -3.75 -12.23
N GLY A 105 -3.19 -4.83 -12.23
CA GLY A 105 -3.68 -6.19 -12.40
C GLY A 105 -4.61 -6.58 -11.27
N SER A 106 -5.88 -6.85 -11.61
CA SER A 106 -6.92 -7.33 -10.70
C SER A 106 -7.97 -8.09 -11.51
N LYS A 107 -8.86 -8.82 -10.84
CA LYS A 107 -9.95 -9.57 -11.52
C LYS A 107 -10.87 -8.67 -12.36
N ARG A 108 -11.01 -7.39 -11.99
CA ARG A 108 -11.89 -6.43 -12.68
C ARG A 108 -11.19 -5.26 -13.36
N LYS A 109 -9.85 -5.29 -13.47
CA LYS A 109 -8.99 -4.21 -13.99
C LYS A 109 -9.22 -2.88 -13.25
N LEU A 110 -8.17 -2.37 -12.61
CA LEU A 110 -8.20 -1.10 -11.90
C LEU A 110 -7.24 -0.12 -12.58
N GLU A 111 -7.64 1.12 -12.79
CA GLU A 111 -6.79 2.17 -13.35
C GLU A 111 -6.66 3.32 -12.36
N MET A 112 -5.48 3.91 -12.26
CA MET A 112 -5.20 5.08 -11.43
C MET A 112 -4.32 6.04 -12.22
N ARG A 113 -4.72 7.30 -12.32
CA ARG A 113 -3.96 8.34 -13.03
C ARG A 113 -2.95 9.01 -12.11
N LEU A 114 -1.84 9.43 -12.72
CA LEU A 114 -0.74 10.15 -12.09
C LEU A 114 -0.29 11.32 -12.97
N VAL A 115 0.30 12.33 -12.33
CA VAL A 115 1.14 13.32 -13.01
C VAL A 115 2.52 13.28 -12.38
N ILE A 116 3.53 13.04 -13.20
CA ILE A 116 4.93 13.05 -12.79
C ILE A 116 5.55 14.35 -13.29
N TYR A 117 6.06 15.14 -12.36
CA TYR A 117 6.83 16.35 -12.62
C TYR A 117 8.31 15.98 -12.52
N GLU A 118 8.98 15.96 -13.67
CA GLU A 118 10.37 15.52 -13.81
C GLU A 118 11.27 16.73 -14.11
N PRO A 119 12.32 17.00 -13.31
CA PRO A 119 13.25 18.08 -13.56
C PRO A 119 14.15 17.77 -14.76
N ASN A 120 14.57 18.81 -15.50
CA ASN A 120 15.49 18.69 -16.63
C ASN A 120 16.96 18.54 -16.16
N THR A 121 17.21 17.65 -15.22
CA THR A 121 18.54 17.39 -14.63
C THR A 121 18.84 15.89 -14.66
N PRO A 122 20.12 15.48 -14.75
CA PRO A 122 20.49 14.06 -14.69
C PRO A 122 20.03 13.43 -13.37
N GLY A 123 19.42 12.23 -13.44
CA GLY A 123 19.03 11.43 -12.28
C GLY A 123 20.17 10.55 -11.74
N PRO A 124 19.87 9.61 -10.82
CA PRO A 124 18.55 9.34 -10.25
C PRO A 124 18.08 10.43 -9.29
N HIS A 125 16.76 10.62 -9.20
CA HIS A 125 16.13 11.66 -8.39
C HIS A 125 15.39 11.06 -7.18
N PRO A 126 15.47 11.68 -5.99
CA PRO A 126 14.56 11.36 -4.89
C PRO A 126 13.11 11.69 -5.25
N VAL A 127 12.15 11.02 -4.63
CA VAL A 127 10.72 11.14 -5.01
C VAL A 127 9.86 11.65 -3.86
N ILE A 128 8.97 12.58 -4.18
CA ILE A 128 7.85 12.96 -3.30
C ILE A 128 6.55 12.54 -3.99
N ILE A 129 5.74 11.76 -3.28
CA ILE A 129 4.42 11.31 -3.73
C ILE A 129 3.37 12.11 -2.95
N GLU A 130 2.52 12.82 -3.67
CA GLU A 130 1.35 13.54 -3.18
C GLU A 130 0.10 12.78 -3.60
N GLU A 131 -0.75 12.51 -2.63
CA GLU A 131 -2.11 12.05 -2.87
C GLU A 131 -2.98 13.27 -3.18
N GLU A 132 -3.73 13.22 -4.29
CA GLU A 132 -4.59 14.32 -4.70
C GLU A 132 -5.95 13.81 -5.22
N GLY A 133 -7.02 14.58 -4.99
CA GLY A 133 -8.36 14.26 -5.49
C GLY A 133 -8.47 14.41 -7.01
N SER A 134 -7.83 15.42 -7.58
CA SER A 134 -7.78 15.68 -9.02
C SER A 134 -6.41 16.21 -9.45
N LEU A 135 -5.83 15.59 -10.47
CA LEU A 135 -4.44 15.85 -10.86
C LEU A 135 -4.22 17.18 -11.58
N GLY A 136 -2.97 17.65 -11.49
CA GLY A 136 -2.44 18.71 -12.32
C GLY A 136 -2.52 20.08 -11.64
N GLY A 137 -1.52 20.92 -11.92
CA GLY A 137 -1.50 22.31 -11.44
C GLY A 137 -1.00 22.46 -10.00
N SER A 138 -0.32 21.46 -9.46
CA SER A 138 0.31 21.56 -8.14
C SER A 138 1.26 22.75 -8.08
N LYS A 139 1.04 23.62 -7.10
CA LYS A 139 1.97 24.72 -6.78
C LYS A 139 3.27 24.20 -6.16
N ASN A 140 3.30 22.93 -5.74
CA ASN A 140 4.48 22.29 -5.15
C ASN A 140 5.45 21.75 -6.21
N ALA A 141 4.97 21.45 -7.42
CA ALA A 141 5.77 20.83 -8.48
C ALA A 141 7.07 21.60 -8.77
N GLU A 142 6.97 22.91 -9.03
CA GLU A 142 8.15 23.74 -9.30
C GLU A 142 9.13 23.76 -8.12
N ARG A 143 8.61 23.81 -6.88
CA ARG A 143 9.44 23.83 -5.67
C ARG A 143 10.29 22.56 -5.55
N PHE A 144 9.71 21.40 -5.83
CA PHE A 144 10.41 20.12 -5.75
C PHE A 144 11.33 19.87 -6.94
N MET A 145 10.91 20.20 -8.16
CA MET A 145 11.79 20.14 -9.34
C MET A 145 13.03 21.03 -9.21
N LYS A 146 12.91 22.24 -8.63
CA LYS A 146 14.08 23.10 -8.31
C LYS A 146 15.10 22.45 -7.37
N LYS A 147 14.70 21.42 -6.64
CA LYS A 147 15.54 20.64 -5.72
C LYS A 147 15.94 19.28 -6.31
N ASN A 148 15.69 19.05 -7.60
CA ASN A 148 15.93 17.79 -8.30
C ASN A 148 15.16 16.61 -7.72
N TYR A 149 13.93 16.82 -7.25
CA TYR A 149 13.03 15.73 -6.89
C TYR A 149 12.11 15.43 -8.08
N LEU A 150 11.79 14.16 -8.28
CA LEU A 150 10.53 13.80 -8.94
C LEU A 150 9.40 14.15 -7.97
N PHE A 151 8.41 14.85 -8.46
CA PHE A 151 7.18 15.11 -7.73
C PHE A 151 6.04 14.40 -8.44
N ILE A 152 5.26 13.61 -7.72
CA ILE A 152 4.22 12.76 -8.32
C ILE A 152 2.91 13.00 -7.60
N GLU A 153 1.90 13.43 -8.34
CA GLU A 153 0.51 13.40 -7.88
C GLU A 153 -0.13 12.08 -8.33
N TYR A 154 -0.92 11.42 -7.48
CA TYR A 154 -1.81 10.33 -7.88
C TYR A 154 -3.26 10.61 -7.50
N ALA A 155 -4.19 10.22 -8.37
CA ALA A 155 -5.60 10.54 -8.25
C ALA A 155 -6.32 9.57 -7.30
N ARG A 156 -6.50 9.94 -6.03
CA ARG A 156 -7.21 9.06 -5.07
C ARG A 156 -8.65 8.73 -5.50
N HIS A 157 -9.33 9.67 -6.17
CA HIS A 157 -10.72 9.50 -6.60
C HIS A 157 -10.88 8.50 -7.74
N ASP A 158 -9.78 8.14 -8.44
CA ASP A 158 -9.81 7.02 -9.41
C ASP A 158 -9.93 5.67 -8.70
N LEU A 159 -9.52 5.59 -7.43
CA LEU A 159 -9.61 4.38 -6.61
C LEU A 159 -10.87 4.37 -5.75
N ASP A 160 -11.11 5.45 -5.02
CA ASP A 160 -12.30 5.63 -4.20
C ASP A 160 -12.62 7.12 -4.00
N PRO A 161 -13.80 7.62 -4.43
CA PRO A 161 -14.18 9.00 -4.21
C PRO A 161 -14.47 9.28 -2.73
N ASP A 162 -14.15 10.49 -2.24
CA ASP A 162 -14.54 10.94 -0.90
C ASP A 162 -16.04 11.27 -0.84
N ARG A 163 -16.88 10.23 -0.91
CA ARG A 163 -18.33 10.34 -0.94
C ARG A 163 -18.96 9.25 -0.08
N LYS A 164 -19.78 9.67 0.88
CA LYS A 164 -20.55 8.77 1.75
C LYS A 164 -21.33 7.72 0.95
N ASN A 165 -21.37 6.50 1.48
CA ASN A 165 -22.16 5.37 0.95
C ASN A 165 -21.86 5.05 -0.53
N THR A 166 -20.64 5.27 -0.99
CA THR A 166 -20.21 5.01 -2.36
C THR A 166 -19.05 4.03 -2.34
N ALA A 167 -19.18 2.91 -3.05
CA ALA A 167 -18.05 2.01 -3.29
C ALA A 167 -17.29 2.44 -4.56
N GLY A 168 -16.01 2.74 -4.40
CA GLY A 168 -15.08 3.10 -5.47
C GLY A 168 -14.72 1.95 -6.41
N PRO A 169 -14.02 2.26 -7.52
CA PRO A 169 -13.44 1.24 -8.40
C PRO A 169 -12.55 0.20 -7.68
N ALA A 170 -11.78 0.60 -6.66
CA ALA A 170 -10.90 -0.30 -5.93
C ALA A 170 -11.67 -1.37 -5.15
N GLN A 171 -12.71 -1.00 -4.39
CA GLN A 171 -13.55 -1.96 -3.67
C GLN A 171 -14.30 -2.90 -4.63
N LYS A 172 -14.69 -2.42 -5.82
CA LYS A 172 -15.27 -3.29 -6.87
C LYS A 172 -14.25 -4.28 -7.42
N ALA A 173 -12.97 -3.90 -7.51
CA ALA A 173 -11.89 -4.74 -8.00
C ALA A 173 -11.44 -5.80 -6.99
N TYR A 174 -11.60 -5.52 -5.69
CA TYR A 174 -11.27 -6.39 -4.56
C TYR A 174 -12.46 -6.53 -3.59
N PRO A 175 -13.57 -7.16 -4.03
CA PRO A 175 -14.79 -7.26 -3.22
C PRO A 175 -14.67 -8.16 -1.99
N GLU A 176 -13.59 -8.96 -1.89
CA GLU A 176 -13.28 -9.81 -0.75
C GLU A 176 -12.65 -9.06 0.44
N ASN A 177 -12.18 -7.84 0.21
CA ASN A 177 -11.52 -7.02 1.23
C ASN A 177 -12.51 -6.04 1.87
N ASP A 178 -12.40 -5.86 3.18
CA ASP A 178 -13.21 -4.96 4.00
C ASP A 178 -12.53 -3.61 4.30
N TRP A 179 -11.41 -3.33 3.62
CA TRP A 179 -10.80 -1.99 3.59
C TRP A 179 -11.77 -0.88 3.17
N GLU A 180 -11.56 0.28 3.79
CA GLU A 180 -12.32 1.50 3.50
C GLU A 180 -11.42 2.58 2.88
N THR A 181 -12.02 3.72 2.57
CA THR A 181 -11.46 4.82 1.79
C THR A 181 -9.99 5.18 2.11
N LEU A 182 -9.62 5.35 3.38
CA LEU A 182 -8.23 5.70 3.74
C LEU A 182 -7.22 4.60 3.41
N ALA A 183 -7.60 3.35 3.63
CA ALA A 183 -6.77 2.18 3.32
C ALA A 183 -6.64 2.00 1.81
N VAL A 184 -7.71 2.25 1.05
CA VAL A 184 -7.70 2.28 -0.41
C VAL A 184 -6.71 3.33 -0.94
N TRP A 185 -6.76 4.55 -0.42
CA TRP A 185 -5.86 5.63 -0.86
C TRP A 185 -4.40 5.34 -0.53
N ALA A 186 -4.13 4.79 0.67
CA ALA A 186 -2.78 4.39 1.06
C ALA A 186 -2.23 3.27 0.17
N TRP A 187 -3.06 2.27 -0.13
CA TRP A 187 -2.71 1.20 -1.07
C TRP A 187 -2.48 1.75 -2.49
N GLY A 188 -3.23 2.76 -2.92
CA GLY A 188 -2.95 3.52 -4.15
C GLY A 188 -1.52 4.06 -4.20
N GLY A 189 -1.09 4.72 -3.13
CA GLY A 189 0.31 5.18 -2.98
C GLY A 189 1.32 4.04 -3.09
N MET A 190 1.01 2.85 -2.54
CA MET A 190 1.87 1.67 -2.71
C MET A 190 1.97 1.21 -4.18
N ARG A 191 0.91 1.39 -5.00
CA ARG A 191 0.97 1.09 -6.44
C ARG A 191 1.87 2.06 -7.20
N VAL A 192 1.95 3.31 -6.74
CA VAL A 192 2.94 4.27 -7.26
C VAL A 192 4.34 3.73 -6.98
N VAL A 193 4.62 3.26 -5.76
CA VAL A 193 5.92 2.67 -5.41
C VAL A 193 6.24 1.43 -6.26
N ASP A 194 5.28 0.54 -6.47
CA ASP A 194 5.45 -0.64 -7.36
C ASP A 194 5.86 -0.23 -8.79
N TYR A 195 5.35 0.90 -9.30
CA TYR A 195 5.75 1.46 -10.59
C TYR A 195 7.16 2.06 -10.55
N LEU A 196 7.53 2.75 -9.46
CA LEU A 196 8.85 3.39 -9.30
C LEU A 196 10.00 2.37 -9.22
N GLU A 197 9.77 1.18 -8.66
CA GLU A 197 10.78 0.12 -8.58
C GLU A 197 11.36 -0.29 -9.95
N GLY A 198 10.62 -0.05 -11.05
CA GLY A 198 11.06 -0.34 -12.41
C GLY A 198 11.78 0.82 -13.12
N ARG A 199 11.93 1.99 -12.47
CA ARG A 199 12.47 3.22 -13.07
C ARG A 199 13.94 3.43 -12.72
N ILE A 200 14.78 3.58 -13.73
CA ILE A 200 16.23 3.82 -13.55
C ILE A 200 16.58 5.25 -13.11
N ASP A 201 15.65 6.19 -13.31
CA ASP A 201 15.80 7.60 -12.98
C ASP A 201 15.34 7.95 -11.56
N VAL A 202 14.96 6.94 -10.77
CA VAL A 202 14.49 7.06 -9.38
C VAL A 202 15.56 6.62 -8.38
N ASP A 203 15.81 7.43 -7.35
CA ASP A 203 16.60 7.03 -6.18
C ASP A 203 15.70 6.30 -5.18
N MET A 204 15.61 4.97 -5.30
CA MET A 204 14.75 4.14 -4.42
C MET A 204 15.14 4.17 -2.93
N LYS A 205 16.24 4.84 -2.55
CA LYS A 205 16.60 5.03 -1.14
C LYS A 205 15.98 6.31 -0.55
N LYS A 206 15.34 7.17 -1.34
CA LYS A 206 14.90 8.51 -0.93
C LYS A 206 13.52 8.91 -1.43
#